data_AF-A0A8B6FTV2-F1
#
_entry.id   AF-A0A8B6FTV2-F1
#
_cell.length_a   1.000
_cell.length_b   1.000
_cell.length_c   1.000
_cell.angle_alpha   90.00
_cell.angle_beta   90.00
_cell.angle_gamma   90.00
#
_symmetry.space_group_name_H-M   'P 1'
#
loop_
_entity.id
_entity.type
_entity.pdbx_description
1 polymer ?
#
loop_
_entity_poly.entity_id
_entity_poly.type
_entity_poly.pdbx_seq_one_letter_code
_entity_poly.pdbx_strand_id
1 'polypeptide(L)'
;MLLNKRLEYNTEYVKVSAMLPLQTPEMVDKLSSPRILNSHLLFSSLPRDILTQKNKVVFVNRNPKDVAVSLYHFCRHTINYEGSWNDFLQLFMSERGMVYSGPWHKYMMDWDNVIKDNSKLDVLVVNYEDLKMNPLKEIERLAQYLDVNNSTDFYSQVSDRCRFNQLKDDYKNRNDPFREVVFRKGDVGDWKNWFTVAQNEEFDKHLTEKLTNSSWTFKYSVKE
;
A
#
# COMPACT_ATOMS: atom_id res chain seq x y z
N MET A 1 7.20 1.39 -15.38
CA MET A 1 8.40 2.20 -15.67
C MET A 1 9.70 1.44 -15.41
N LEU A 2 10.04 1.09 -14.16
CA LEU A 2 11.32 0.42 -13.82
C LEU A 2 11.58 -0.88 -14.62
N LEU A 3 10.69 -1.87 -14.52
CA LEU A 3 10.86 -3.17 -15.18
C LEU A 3 10.94 -3.07 -16.72
N ASN A 4 10.21 -2.13 -17.30
CA ASN A 4 10.21 -1.88 -18.75
C ASN A 4 11.32 -0.91 -19.19
N LYS A 5 12.07 -0.33 -18.24
CA LYS A 5 13.09 0.70 -18.45
C LYS A 5 12.60 1.86 -19.34
N ARG A 6 11.37 2.30 -19.07
CA ARG A 6 10.60 3.28 -19.86
C ARG A 6 9.91 4.28 -18.96
N LEU A 7 9.71 5.51 -19.44
CA LEU A 7 9.12 6.62 -18.67
C LEU A 7 7.61 6.75 -18.89
N GLU A 8 7.05 5.99 -19.82
CA GLU A 8 5.61 5.94 -20.05
C GLU A 8 4.90 5.15 -18.94
N TYR A 9 3.71 5.62 -18.56
CA TYR A 9 2.80 4.82 -17.75
C TYR A 9 2.39 3.59 -18.55
N ASN A 10 2.35 2.44 -17.90
CA ASN A 10 1.85 1.24 -18.54
C ASN A 10 0.33 1.35 -18.65
N THR A 11 -0.19 1.41 -19.88
CA THR A 11 -1.62 1.51 -20.17
C THR A 11 -2.31 0.15 -20.18
N GLU A 12 -1.55 -0.94 -20.32
CA GLU A 12 -2.07 -2.31 -20.27
C GLU A 12 -2.27 -2.79 -18.82
N TYR A 13 -1.55 -2.19 -17.87
CA TYR A 13 -1.64 -2.52 -16.44
C TYR A 13 -2.34 -1.39 -15.68
N VAL A 14 -3.65 -1.53 -15.51
CA VAL A 14 -4.43 -0.71 -14.58
C VAL A 14 -4.34 -1.33 -13.19
N LYS A 15 -4.09 -0.54 -12.14
CA LYS A 15 -3.88 -1.05 -10.76
C LYS A 15 -4.99 -2.01 -10.30
N VAL A 16 -6.23 -1.74 -10.68
CA VAL A 16 -7.40 -2.55 -10.33
C VAL A 16 -7.42 -3.87 -11.11
N SER A 17 -6.99 -3.90 -12.37
CA SER A 17 -6.91 -5.14 -13.16
C SER A 17 -5.73 -6.04 -12.74
N ALA A 18 -4.77 -5.50 -11.98
CA ALA A 18 -3.68 -6.27 -11.38
C ALA A 18 -3.98 -6.74 -9.94
N MET A 19 -5.17 -6.47 -9.40
CA MET A 19 -5.59 -6.96 -8.08
C MET A 19 -5.86 -8.46 -8.11
N LEU A 20 -5.01 -9.26 -7.47
CA LEU A 20 -5.14 -10.71 -7.42
C LEU A 20 -6.53 -11.20 -6.98
N PRO A 21 -7.22 -10.60 -5.98
CA PRO A 21 -8.58 -11.01 -5.60
C PRO A 21 -9.65 -10.81 -6.67
N LEU A 22 -9.35 -10.01 -7.70
CA LEU A 22 -10.25 -9.68 -8.79
C LEU A 22 -9.89 -10.41 -10.10
N GLN A 23 -8.95 -11.38 -10.05
CA GLN A 23 -8.46 -12.11 -11.21
C GLN A 23 -8.72 -13.61 -11.06
N THR A 24 -9.01 -14.29 -12.17
CA THR A 24 -8.99 -15.76 -12.22
C THR A 24 -7.59 -16.26 -12.56
N PRO A 25 -7.24 -17.52 -12.23
CA PRO A 25 -5.96 -18.11 -12.65
C PRO A 25 -5.70 -17.97 -14.15
N GLU A 26 -6.70 -18.21 -15.00
CA GLU A 26 -6.57 -18.12 -16.47
C GLU A 26 -6.28 -16.70 -16.96
N MET A 27 -6.78 -15.67 -16.26
CA MET A 27 -6.45 -14.28 -16.56
C MET A 27 -4.99 -13.99 -16.23
N VAL A 28 -4.52 -14.46 -15.07
CA VAL A 28 -3.13 -14.28 -14.63
C VAL A 28 -2.13 -15.06 -15.50
N ASP A 29 -2.51 -16.23 -16.01
CA ASP A 29 -1.67 -17.06 -16.88
C ASP A 29 -1.51 -16.48 -18.29
N LYS A 30 -2.43 -15.64 -18.73
CA LYS A 30 -2.31 -14.91 -20.01
C LYS A 30 -1.38 -13.70 -19.96
N LEU A 31 -1.00 -13.24 -18.76
CA LEU A 31 -0.12 -12.09 -18.60
C LEU A 31 1.32 -12.47 -18.96
N SER A 32 1.96 -11.67 -19.81
CA SER A 32 3.38 -11.84 -20.14
C SER A 32 4.27 -11.51 -18.95
N SER A 33 5.34 -12.29 -18.76
CA SER A 33 6.38 -11.98 -17.77
C SER A 33 7.22 -10.75 -18.19
N PRO A 34 7.74 -9.96 -17.23
CA PRO A 34 7.51 -10.08 -15.78
C PRO A 34 6.11 -9.55 -15.38
N ARG A 35 5.37 -10.34 -14.60
CA ARG A 35 4.01 -10.02 -14.14
C ARG A 35 4.08 -9.15 -12.87
N ILE A 36 3.34 -8.05 -12.85
CA ILE A 36 3.17 -7.21 -11.66
C ILE A 36 1.75 -7.44 -11.15
N LEU A 37 1.64 -8.05 -9.97
CA LEU A 37 0.37 -8.33 -9.31
C LEU A 37 0.35 -7.59 -7.96
N ASN A 38 -0.82 -7.10 -7.56
CA ASN A 38 -1.03 -6.50 -6.25
C ASN A 38 -2.12 -7.22 -5.48
N SER A 39 -2.01 -7.25 -4.15
CA SER A 39 -2.96 -7.94 -3.29
C SER A 39 -3.04 -7.24 -1.93
N HIS A 40 -4.23 -7.29 -1.35
CA HIS A 40 -4.46 -6.94 0.05
C HIS A 40 -4.82 -8.17 0.89
N LEU A 41 -4.73 -9.38 0.34
CA LEU A 41 -5.05 -10.61 1.06
C LEU A 41 -4.12 -10.84 2.25
N LEU A 42 -4.64 -11.50 3.27
CA LEU A 42 -3.82 -12.09 4.33
C LEU A 42 -2.79 -13.04 3.71
N PHE A 43 -1.63 -13.19 4.34
CA PHE A 43 -0.57 -14.04 3.78
C PHE A 43 -1.04 -15.49 3.63
N SER A 44 -1.82 -15.97 4.60
CA SER A 44 -2.45 -17.29 4.58
C SER A 44 -3.37 -17.53 3.38
N SER A 45 -3.88 -16.48 2.74
CA SER A 45 -4.78 -16.51 1.59
C SER A 45 -4.08 -16.27 0.25
N LEU A 46 -2.77 -16.02 0.24
CA LEU A 46 -2.01 -15.89 -1.00
C LEU A 46 -1.67 -17.26 -1.60
N PRO A 47 -1.51 -17.34 -2.95
CA PRO A 47 -1.00 -18.55 -3.60
C PRO A 47 0.33 -18.98 -2.99
N ARG A 48 0.46 -20.27 -2.66
CA ARG A 48 1.68 -20.79 -2.01
C ARG A 48 2.92 -20.75 -2.90
N ASP A 49 2.74 -20.56 -4.21
CA ASP A 49 3.83 -20.38 -5.17
C ASP A 49 4.74 -19.18 -4.85
N ILE A 50 4.26 -18.20 -4.07
CA ILE A 50 5.09 -17.10 -3.56
C ILE A 50 6.26 -17.59 -2.69
N LEU A 51 6.15 -18.79 -2.11
CA LEU A 51 7.18 -19.39 -1.24
C LEU A 51 8.16 -20.29 -1.99
N THR A 52 7.81 -20.73 -3.19
CA THR A 52 8.53 -21.78 -3.92
C THR A 52 9.18 -21.26 -5.20
N GLN A 53 8.62 -20.22 -5.81
CA GLN A 53 9.20 -19.57 -6.98
C GLN A 53 10.05 -18.36 -6.58
N LYS A 54 10.95 -17.92 -7.47
CA LYS A 54 11.76 -16.70 -7.30
C LYS A 54 10.91 -15.43 -7.49
N ASN A 55 9.86 -15.30 -6.69
CA ASN A 55 8.99 -14.13 -6.64
C ASN A 55 9.60 -13.10 -5.69
N LYS A 56 9.49 -11.82 -6.07
CA LYS A 56 9.85 -10.68 -5.23
C LYS A 56 8.58 -10.03 -4.71
N VAL A 57 8.52 -9.77 -3.40
CA VAL A 57 7.37 -9.15 -2.75
C VAL A 57 7.75 -7.75 -2.29
N VAL A 58 7.00 -6.74 -2.74
CA VAL A 58 7.12 -5.38 -2.21
C VAL A 58 5.95 -5.15 -1.24
N PHE A 59 6.26 -5.11 0.05
CA PHE A 59 5.27 -4.81 1.09
C PHE A 59 5.29 -3.31 1.42
N VAL A 60 4.18 -2.62 1.14
CA VAL A 60 4.06 -1.18 1.41
C VAL A 60 3.39 -0.96 2.77
N ASN A 61 4.18 -0.48 3.73
CA ASN A 61 3.70 -0.10 5.06
C ASN A 61 3.31 1.39 5.10
N ARG A 62 2.33 1.74 5.93
CA ARG A 62 1.92 3.14 6.16
C ARG A 62 1.42 3.28 7.59
N ASN A 63 1.61 4.44 8.20
CA ASN A 63 1.15 4.68 9.56
C ASN A 63 -0.37 4.43 9.71
N PRO A 64 -0.80 3.73 10.77
CA PRO A 64 -2.18 3.25 10.91
C PRO A 64 -3.22 4.36 10.99
N LYS A 65 -2.86 5.52 11.51
CA LYS A 65 -3.79 6.65 11.66
C LYS A 65 -4.18 7.23 10.30
N ASP A 66 -3.20 7.46 9.41
CA ASP A 66 -3.50 7.87 8.03
C ASP A 66 -4.16 6.75 7.22
N VAL A 67 -3.85 5.47 7.51
CA VAL A 67 -4.54 4.33 6.90
C VAL A 67 -6.03 4.34 7.24
N ALA A 68 -6.39 4.50 8.52
CA ALA A 68 -7.79 4.54 8.96
C ALA A 68 -8.56 5.67 8.26
N VAL A 69 -8.02 6.89 8.21
CA VAL A 69 -8.63 8.02 7.52
C VAL A 69 -8.76 7.77 6.02
N SER A 70 -7.71 7.23 5.39
CA SER A 70 -7.74 6.93 3.96
C SER A 70 -8.80 5.87 3.64
N LEU A 71 -8.91 4.82 4.47
CA LEU A 71 -9.86 3.74 4.28
C LEU A 71 -11.30 4.21 4.54
N TYR A 72 -11.52 5.12 5.50
CA TYR A 72 -12.83 5.74 5.73
C TYR A 72 -13.35 6.38 4.45
N HIS A 73 -12.57 7.28 3.85
CA HIS A 73 -12.96 7.92 2.60
C HIS A 73 -13.09 6.93 1.44
N PHE A 74 -12.20 5.95 1.34
CA PHE A 74 -12.28 4.92 0.32
C PHE A 74 -13.60 4.13 0.40
N CYS A 75 -14.01 3.72 1.59
CA CYS A 75 -15.27 3.00 1.82
C CYS A 75 -16.50 3.87 1.54
N ARG A 76 -16.46 5.16 1.85
CA ARG A 76 -17.54 6.10 1.48
C ARG A 76 -17.78 6.16 -0.02
N HIS A 77 -16.73 6.03 -0.83
CA HIS A 77 -16.85 6.06 -2.29
C HIS A 77 -17.12 4.70 -2.94
N THR A 78 -16.57 3.62 -2.39
CA THR A 78 -16.60 2.29 -3.04
C THR A 78 -17.75 1.40 -2.60
N ILE A 79 -18.19 1.54 -1.34
CA ILE A 79 -19.28 0.74 -0.77
C ILE A 79 -20.39 1.60 -0.18
N ASN A 80 -20.41 2.90 -0.51
CA ASN A 80 -21.39 3.88 0.00
C ASN A 80 -21.53 3.83 1.52
N TYR A 81 -20.43 3.74 2.25
CA TYR A 81 -20.48 3.77 3.71
C TYR A 81 -21.04 5.12 4.21
N GLU A 82 -22.14 5.08 4.96
CA GLU A 82 -22.84 6.29 5.45
C GLU A 82 -22.57 6.60 6.94
N GLY A 83 -21.85 5.72 7.65
CA GLY A 83 -21.56 5.90 9.07
C GLY A 83 -20.61 7.08 9.36
N SER A 84 -20.61 7.52 10.61
CA SER A 84 -19.74 8.60 11.05
C SER A 84 -18.27 8.16 11.08
N TRP A 85 -17.35 9.13 11.17
CA TRP A 85 -15.93 8.84 11.41
C TRP A 85 -15.73 8.05 12.71
N ASN A 86 -16.51 8.35 13.75
CA ASN A 86 -16.41 7.66 15.03
C ASN A 86 -16.80 6.18 14.91
N ASP A 87 -17.91 5.89 14.24
CA ASP A 87 -18.37 4.51 14.01
C ASP A 87 -17.33 3.74 13.18
N PHE A 88 -16.77 4.40 12.16
CA PHE A 88 -15.75 3.80 11.31
C PHE A 88 -14.47 3.46 12.10
N LEU A 89 -14.00 4.39 12.94
CA LEU A 89 -12.78 4.17 13.73
C LEU A 89 -12.95 2.98 14.69
N GLN A 90 -14.12 2.85 15.31
CA GLN A 90 -14.45 1.72 16.18
C GLN A 90 -14.50 0.39 15.39
N LEU A 91 -15.07 0.39 14.18
CA LEU A 91 -15.05 -0.78 13.31
C LEU A 91 -13.61 -1.16 12.88
N PHE A 92 -12.78 -0.17 12.57
CA PHE A 92 -11.37 -0.37 12.20
C PHE A 92 -10.56 -1.03 13.32
N MET A 93 -10.80 -0.65 14.58
CA MET A 93 -10.17 -1.25 15.77
C MET A 93 -10.80 -2.60 16.18
N SER A 94 -11.95 -2.96 15.62
CA SER A 94 -12.67 -4.18 16.04
C SER A 94 -11.96 -5.47 15.62
N GLU A 95 -12.27 -6.57 16.32
CA GLU A 95 -11.78 -7.92 16.00
C GLU A 95 -12.37 -8.51 14.71
N ARG A 96 -13.46 -7.91 14.22
CA ARG A 96 -14.06 -8.25 12.90
C ARG A 96 -13.36 -7.48 11.78
N GLY A 97 -12.88 -6.27 12.08
CA GLY A 97 -12.31 -5.36 11.11
C GLY A 97 -13.35 -4.82 10.13
N MET A 98 -12.86 -4.19 9.06
CA MET A 98 -13.66 -3.73 7.94
C MET A 98 -13.51 -4.67 6.74
N VAL A 99 -14.11 -4.29 5.61
CA VAL A 99 -13.98 -4.96 4.30
C VAL A 99 -12.53 -5.21 3.87
N TYR A 100 -12.38 -6.14 2.91
CA TYR A 100 -11.16 -6.52 2.17
C TYR A 100 -10.22 -7.49 2.89
N SER A 101 -9.62 -7.11 4.02
CA SER A 101 -8.47 -7.83 4.61
C SER A 101 -8.62 -8.16 6.08
N GLY A 102 -9.82 -7.97 6.63
CA GLY A 102 -10.11 -8.16 8.05
C GLY A 102 -9.47 -7.07 8.93
N PRO A 103 -9.23 -7.36 10.23
CA PRO A 103 -8.65 -6.40 11.16
C PRO A 103 -7.23 -6.01 10.76
N TRP A 104 -6.98 -4.70 10.65
CA TRP A 104 -5.68 -4.17 10.23
C TRP A 104 -4.53 -4.66 11.10
N HIS A 105 -4.69 -4.70 12.42
CA HIS A 105 -3.63 -5.13 13.33
C HIS A 105 -3.26 -6.61 13.11
N LYS A 106 -4.23 -7.48 12.80
CA LYS A 106 -3.97 -8.90 12.48
C LYS A 106 -3.22 -9.03 11.16
N TYR A 107 -3.62 -8.26 10.14
CA TYR A 107 -2.91 -8.22 8.87
C TYR A 107 -1.44 -7.82 9.06
N MET A 108 -1.18 -6.79 9.85
CA MET A 108 0.18 -6.33 10.12
C MET A 108 0.99 -7.36 10.91
N MET A 109 0.42 -7.98 11.94
CA MET A 109 1.12 -9.02 12.73
C MET A 109 1.41 -10.28 11.91
N ASP A 110 0.48 -10.69 11.04
CA ASP A 110 0.67 -11.83 10.13
C ASP A 110 1.89 -11.58 9.22
N TRP A 111 1.95 -10.42 8.57
CA TRP A 111 3.09 -10.05 7.73
C TRP A 111 4.40 -9.87 8.50
N ASP A 112 4.37 -9.31 9.70
CA ASP A 112 5.56 -9.18 10.55
C ASP A 112 6.17 -10.54 10.86
N ASN A 113 5.33 -11.50 11.29
CA ASN A 113 5.77 -12.86 11.59
C ASN A 113 6.31 -13.55 10.34
N VAL A 114 5.63 -13.41 9.20
CA VAL A 114 6.08 -13.99 7.93
C VAL A 114 7.45 -13.45 7.52
N ILE A 115 7.67 -12.14 7.63
CA ILE A 115 8.93 -11.50 7.27
C ILE A 115 10.06 -11.94 8.22
N LYS A 116 9.76 -12.10 9.52
CA LYS A 116 10.73 -12.57 10.53
C LYS A 116 11.10 -14.04 10.35
N ASP A 117 10.11 -14.90 10.14
CA ASP A 117 10.26 -16.35 10.24
C ASP A 117 10.61 -17.01 8.91
N ASN A 118 10.36 -16.33 7.78
CA ASN A 118 10.48 -16.95 6.46
C ASN A 118 11.65 -16.39 5.64
N SER A 119 12.84 -16.94 5.88
CA SER A 119 14.04 -16.61 5.12
C SER A 119 13.98 -16.96 3.62
N LYS A 120 12.97 -17.73 3.18
CA LYS A 120 12.76 -18.07 1.76
C LYS A 120 11.93 -17.03 1.01
N LEU A 121 11.19 -16.18 1.71
CA LEU A 121 10.40 -15.14 1.08
C LEU A 121 11.29 -13.90 0.86
N ASP A 122 11.47 -13.52 -0.40
CA ASP A 122 12.18 -12.31 -0.75
C ASP A 122 11.21 -11.12 -0.62
N VAL A 123 11.37 -10.30 0.43
CA VAL A 123 10.49 -9.16 0.74
C VAL A 123 11.27 -7.86 0.87
N LEU A 124 10.88 -6.85 0.09
CA LEU A 124 11.23 -5.45 0.33
C LEU A 124 10.10 -4.74 1.07
N VAL A 125 10.36 -4.31 2.29
CA VAL A 125 9.48 -3.39 3.01
C VAL A 125 9.76 -1.95 2.59
N VAL A 126 8.72 -1.25 2.16
CA VAL A 126 8.74 0.17 1.81
C VAL A 126 7.76 0.92 2.70
N ASN A 127 8.20 1.93 3.43
CA ASN A 127 7.28 2.78 4.20
C ASN A 127 6.82 3.93 3.31
N TYR A 128 5.50 4.19 3.30
CA TYR A 128 4.88 5.29 2.58
C TYR A 128 5.49 6.65 2.97
N GLU A 129 5.85 6.81 4.24
CA GLU A 129 6.46 8.03 4.76
C GLU A 129 7.88 8.24 4.22
N ASP A 130 8.65 7.16 4.01
CA ASP A 130 9.98 7.23 3.40
C ASP A 130 9.89 7.63 1.92
N LEU A 131 8.90 7.08 1.20
CA LEU A 131 8.59 7.51 -0.17
C LEU A 131 8.23 8.99 -0.26
N LYS A 132 7.60 9.55 0.77
CA LYS A 132 7.26 10.98 0.81
C LYS A 132 8.44 11.87 1.18
N MET A 133 9.34 11.41 2.03
CA MET A 133 10.53 12.17 2.45
C MET A 133 11.64 12.16 1.40
N ASN A 134 11.94 10.99 0.83
CA ASN A 134 13.02 10.83 -0.13
C ASN A 134 12.64 9.86 -1.26
N PRO A 135 11.77 10.29 -2.19
CA PRO A 135 11.23 9.42 -3.24
C PRO A 135 12.32 8.86 -4.15
N LEU A 136 13.35 9.65 -4.50
CA LEU A 136 14.45 9.19 -5.35
C LEU A 136 15.19 8.01 -4.71
N LYS A 137 15.58 8.15 -3.44
CA LYS A 137 16.28 7.10 -2.71
C LYS A 137 15.47 5.80 -2.64
N GLU A 138 14.16 5.90 -2.37
CA GLU A 138 13.31 4.71 -2.33
C GLU A 138 13.08 4.09 -3.72
N ILE A 139 13.05 4.89 -4.79
CA ILE A 139 13.00 4.39 -6.17
C ILE A 139 14.31 3.68 -6.55
N GLU A 140 15.47 4.21 -6.17
CA GLU A 140 16.77 3.56 -6.39
C GLU A 140 16.86 2.22 -5.64
N ARG A 141 16.44 2.22 -4.37
CA ARG A 141 16.36 1.01 -3.54
C ARG A 141 15.41 -0.03 -4.14
N LEU A 142 14.26 0.38 -4.64
CA LEU A 142 13.32 -0.50 -5.34
C LEU A 142 13.91 -1.03 -6.65
N ALA A 143 14.60 -0.20 -7.43
CA ALA A 143 15.24 -0.62 -8.68
C ALA A 143 16.33 -1.68 -8.41
N GLN A 144 17.18 -1.45 -7.42
CA GLN A 144 18.19 -2.41 -6.97
C GLN A 144 17.54 -3.72 -6.53
N TYR A 145 16.49 -3.63 -5.71
CA TYR A 145 15.73 -4.78 -5.26
C TYR A 145 15.14 -5.60 -6.42
N LEU A 146 14.71 -4.94 -7.50
CA LEU A 146 14.15 -5.57 -8.68
C LEU A 146 15.20 -6.02 -9.72
N ASP A 147 16.50 -5.95 -9.40
CA ASP A 147 17.62 -6.18 -10.32
C ASP A 147 17.58 -5.30 -11.59
N VAL A 148 17.03 -4.09 -11.47
CA VAL A 148 16.97 -3.11 -12.56
C VAL A 148 18.15 -2.15 -12.42
N ASN A 149 19.08 -2.24 -13.38
CA ASN A 149 20.16 -1.26 -13.52
C ASN A 149 19.82 -0.20 -14.58
N ASN A 150 19.93 1.06 -14.18
CA ASN A 150 19.76 2.26 -15.00
C ASN A 150 20.49 3.46 -14.33
N SER A 151 20.47 4.62 -14.98
CA SER A 151 21.10 5.85 -14.48
C SER A 151 20.29 6.51 -13.35
N THR A 152 20.96 7.26 -12.47
CA THR A 152 20.30 8.11 -11.47
C THR A 152 19.36 9.14 -12.12
N ASP A 153 19.70 9.64 -13.31
CA ASP A 153 18.82 10.53 -14.07
C ASP A 153 17.50 9.84 -14.44
N PHE A 154 17.56 8.61 -14.94
CA PHE A 154 16.36 7.82 -15.21
C PHE A 154 15.52 7.60 -13.94
N TYR A 155 16.14 7.27 -12.81
CA TYR A 155 15.43 7.10 -11.54
C TYR A 155 14.80 8.40 -11.04
N SER A 156 15.47 9.53 -11.22
CA SER A 156 14.94 10.86 -10.94
C SER A 156 13.69 11.15 -11.78
N GLN A 157 13.75 10.88 -13.08
CA GLN A 157 12.59 11.05 -13.97
C GLN A 157 11.43 10.12 -13.60
N VAL A 158 11.70 8.86 -13.22
CA VAL A 158 10.67 7.94 -12.71
C VAL A 158 10.05 8.46 -11.42
N SER A 159 10.87 8.94 -10.47
CA SER A 159 10.42 9.55 -9.22
C SER A 159 9.49 10.74 -9.50
N ASP A 160 9.87 11.62 -10.43
CA ASP A 160 9.06 12.79 -10.81
C ASP A 160 7.73 12.40 -11.45
N ARG A 161 7.70 11.41 -12.35
CA ARG A 161 6.46 10.87 -12.92
C ARG A 161 5.58 10.18 -11.89
N CYS A 162 6.15 9.63 -10.84
CA CYS A 162 5.39 8.99 -9.76
C CYS A 162 4.89 9.96 -8.68
N ARG A 163 5.12 11.28 -8.83
CA ARG A 163 4.57 12.28 -7.90
C ARG A 163 3.04 12.29 -7.94
N PHE A 164 2.43 12.57 -6.79
CA PHE A 164 0.98 12.50 -6.59
C PHE A 164 0.17 13.26 -7.67
N ASN A 165 0.54 14.51 -7.97
CA ASN A 165 -0.19 15.31 -8.96
C ASN A 165 -0.01 14.76 -10.38
N GLN A 166 1.19 14.28 -10.74
CA GLN A 166 1.45 13.70 -12.06
C GLN A 166 0.61 12.42 -12.27
N LEU A 167 0.55 11.56 -11.26
CA LEU A 167 -0.30 10.37 -11.29
C LEU A 167 -1.80 10.72 -11.33
N LYS A 168 -2.23 11.74 -10.55
CA LYS A 168 -3.63 12.20 -10.54
C LYS A 168 -4.04 12.76 -11.91
N ASP A 169 -3.15 13.50 -12.57
CA ASP A 169 -3.38 14.06 -13.89
C ASP A 169 -3.36 12.97 -14.97
N ASP A 170 -2.48 11.96 -14.86
CA ASP A 170 -2.49 10.81 -15.75
C ASP A 170 -3.82 10.01 -15.67
N TYR A 171 -4.34 9.76 -14.46
CA TYR A 171 -5.66 9.14 -14.30
C TYR A 171 -6.78 10.00 -14.89
N LYS A 172 -6.67 11.33 -14.77
CA LYS A 172 -7.61 12.27 -15.39
C LYS A 172 -7.57 12.16 -16.91
N ASN A 173 -6.38 12.18 -17.50
CA ASN A 173 -6.18 12.14 -18.95
C ASN A 173 -6.67 10.83 -19.57
N ARG A 174 -6.60 9.73 -18.81
CA ARG A 174 -7.12 8.42 -19.22
C ARG A 174 -8.63 8.23 -18.96
N ASN A 175 -9.32 9.23 -18.40
CA ASN A 175 -10.70 9.13 -17.92
C ASN A 175 -10.92 7.92 -16.99
N ASP A 176 -9.95 7.64 -16.11
CA ASP A 176 -10.00 6.48 -15.22
C ASP A 176 -11.11 6.67 -14.15
N PRO A 177 -12.07 5.74 -14.03
CA PRO A 177 -13.21 5.88 -13.13
C PRO A 177 -12.82 5.85 -11.65
N PHE A 178 -11.64 5.33 -11.32
CA PHE A 178 -11.15 5.25 -9.94
C PHE A 178 -10.37 6.49 -9.50
N ARG A 179 -10.24 7.52 -10.34
CA ARG A 179 -9.46 8.74 -10.03
C ARG A 179 -9.83 9.36 -8.69
N GLU A 180 -11.12 9.64 -8.46
CA GLU A 180 -11.59 10.31 -7.24
C GLU A 180 -11.50 9.38 -6.00
N VAL A 181 -11.51 8.07 -6.23
CA VAL A 181 -11.35 7.05 -5.19
C VAL A 181 -9.88 6.93 -4.74
N VAL A 182 -8.94 6.96 -5.70
CA VAL A 182 -7.51 6.73 -5.47
C VAL A 182 -6.78 8.01 -5.01
N PHE A 183 -7.15 9.18 -5.54
CA PHE A 183 -6.41 10.43 -5.32
C PHE A 183 -7.13 11.44 -4.44
N ARG A 184 -7.03 11.25 -3.11
CA ARG A 184 -7.61 12.16 -2.12
C ARG A 184 -6.69 13.33 -1.74
N LYS A 185 -5.69 13.08 -0.88
CA LYS A 185 -4.70 14.10 -0.43
C LYS A 185 -3.25 13.71 -0.71
N GLY A 186 -2.90 12.44 -0.55
CA GLY A 186 -1.54 11.97 -0.85
C GLY A 186 -0.47 12.41 0.15
N ASP A 187 -0.84 12.81 1.37
CA ASP A 187 0.09 13.33 2.38
C ASP A 187 0.19 12.44 3.63
N VAL A 188 1.18 12.75 4.46
CA VAL A 188 1.40 12.15 5.79
C VAL A 188 0.95 13.14 6.85
N GLY A 189 0.19 12.66 7.82
CA GLY A 189 -0.28 13.46 8.96
C GLY A 189 -1.69 14.01 8.81
N ASP A 190 -2.45 13.58 7.79
CA ASP A 190 -3.84 14.03 7.63
C ASP A 190 -4.74 13.55 8.77
N TRP A 191 -4.34 12.47 9.46
CA TRP A 191 -4.99 12.00 10.66
C TRP A 191 -5.20 13.07 11.74
N LYS A 192 -4.32 14.08 11.82
CA LYS A 192 -4.48 15.20 12.77
C LYS A 192 -5.74 16.04 12.52
N ASN A 193 -6.32 15.99 11.32
CA ASN A 193 -7.56 16.69 10.98
C ASN A 193 -8.82 15.88 11.30
N TRP A 194 -8.67 14.62 11.74
CA TRP A 194 -9.78 13.67 11.93
C TRP A 194 -9.86 13.13 13.34
N PHE A 195 -8.71 12.84 13.95
CA PHE A 195 -8.67 12.34 15.32
C PHE A 195 -8.88 13.50 16.30
N THR A 196 -9.85 13.34 17.19
CA THR A 196 -9.85 14.07 18.46
C THR A 196 -8.70 13.58 19.34
N VAL A 197 -8.32 14.36 20.36
CA VAL A 197 -7.29 13.94 21.33
C VAL A 197 -7.66 12.61 21.99
N ALA A 198 -8.91 12.47 22.45
CA ALA A 198 -9.40 11.25 23.07
C ALA A 198 -9.34 10.03 22.12
N GLN A 199 -9.77 10.18 20.87
CA GLN A 199 -9.67 9.12 19.87
C GLN A 199 -8.21 8.76 19.58
N ASN A 200 -7.30 9.74 19.58
CA ASN A 200 -5.89 9.48 19.37
C ASN A 200 -5.29 8.64 20.51
N GLU A 201 -5.58 9.01 21.76
CA GLU A 201 -5.13 8.27 22.95
C GLU A 201 -5.69 6.84 23.00
N GLU A 202 -6.98 6.67 22.71
CA GLU A 202 -7.63 5.36 22.60
C GLU A 202 -6.96 4.50 21.52
N PHE A 203 -6.71 5.08 20.34
CA PHE A 203 -6.10 4.37 19.22
C PHE A 203 -4.64 3.99 19.51
N ASP A 204 -3.86 4.88 20.15
CA ASP A 204 -2.48 4.60 20.54
C ASP A 204 -2.40 3.46 21.57
N LYS A 205 -3.33 3.43 22.53
CA LYS A 205 -3.48 2.30 23.46
C LYS A 205 -3.83 1.01 22.72
N HIS A 206 -4.81 1.05 21.82
CA HIS A 206 -5.21 -0.11 21.01
C HIS A 206 -4.04 -0.68 20.21
N LEU A 207 -3.26 0.17 19.53
CA LEU A 207 -2.09 -0.25 18.76
C LEU A 207 -1.01 -0.86 19.65
N THR A 208 -0.75 -0.26 20.81
CA THR A 208 0.24 -0.76 21.76
C THR A 208 -0.11 -2.17 22.23
N GLU A 209 -1.39 -2.42 22.54
CA GLU A 209 -1.87 -3.74 22.94
C GLU A 209 -1.82 -4.75 21.77
N LYS A 210 -2.32 -4.38 20.59
CA LYS A 210 -2.49 -5.32 19.46
C LYS A 210 -1.22 -5.60 18.67
N LEU A 211 -0.26 -4.68 18.67
CA LEU A 211 1.04 -4.83 18.00
C LEU A 211 2.16 -5.15 19.00
N THR A 212 1.80 -5.69 20.17
CA THR A 212 2.78 -6.19 21.14
C THR A 212 3.75 -7.17 20.46
N ASN A 213 5.05 -6.97 20.65
CA ASN A 213 6.15 -7.73 20.03
C ASN A 213 6.31 -7.57 18.50
N SER A 214 5.60 -6.61 17.89
CA SER A 214 5.81 -6.29 16.49
C SER A 214 7.15 -5.59 16.27
N SER A 215 7.76 -5.80 15.09
CA SER A 215 8.91 -5.00 14.64
C SER A 215 8.52 -3.79 13.79
N TRP A 216 7.22 -3.55 13.56
CA TRP A 216 6.77 -2.39 12.81
C TRP A 216 7.07 -1.08 13.54
N THR A 217 7.67 -0.14 12.80
CA THR A 217 7.86 1.24 13.24
C THR A 217 7.10 2.17 12.31
N PHE A 218 6.40 3.15 12.87
CA PHE A 218 5.57 4.08 12.10
C PHE A 218 6.03 5.52 12.30
N LYS A 219 6.00 6.30 11.21
CA LYS A 219 6.23 7.74 11.21
C LYS A 219 4.89 8.44 11.02
N TYR A 220 4.54 9.35 11.93
CA TYR A 220 3.24 10.04 11.89
C TYR A 220 3.32 11.47 11.33
N SER A 221 4.52 11.92 11.00
CA SER A 221 4.82 13.18 10.31
C SER A 221 6.10 13.06 9.51
N VAL A 222 6.19 13.84 8.43
CA VAL A 222 7.37 13.97 7.55
C VAL A 222 7.87 15.42 7.43
N LYS A 223 7.34 16.31 8.27
CA LYS A 223 7.86 17.67 8.43
C LYS A 223 8.95 17.62 9.51
N GLU A 224 10.06 18.30 9.26
CA GLU A 224 11.04 18.68 10.29
C GLU A 224 10.38 19.44 11.44
#